data_AF-A0A090WSY7-F1
#
_entry.id   AF-A0A090WSY7-F1
#
_cell.length_a   1.000
_cell.length_b   1.000
_cell.length_c   1.000
_cell.angle_alpha   90.00
_cell.angle_beta   90.00
_cell.angle_gamma   90.00
#
_symmetry.space_group_name_H-M   'P 1'
#
loop_
_entity.id
_entity.type
_entity.pdbx_description
1 polymer ?
#
loop_
_entity_poly.entity_id
_entity_poly.type
_entity_poly.pdbx_seq_one_letter_code
_entity_poly.pdbx_strand_id
1 'polypeptide(L)'
;MRIGKSKLPDSEVAGSASVLIFPPDLNTGNNTYKAVQRETGALAIGPVLQGLNKPVNDLSRGCTADDIYSTVIITAIQAQDL
;
A
#
# COMPACT_ATOMS: atom_id res chain seq x y z
N MET A 1 9.14 -17.13 10.94
CA MET A 1 8.60 -18.29 10.18
C MET A 1 7.81 -19.32 11.01
N ARG A 2 8.02 -19.45 12.34
CA ARG A 2 7.37 -20.49 13.16
C ARG A 2 5.83 -20.43 13.18
N ILE A 3 5.25 -19.22 13.25
CA ILE A 3 3.79 -19.05 13.38
C ILE A 3 3.06 -19.35 12.07
N GLY A 4 3.58 -18.88 10.93
CA GLY A 4 2.99 -19.14 9.60
C GLY A 4 2.86 -20.63 9.33
N LYS A 5 3.97 -21.37 9.43
CA LYS A 5 3.98 -22.84 9.28
C LYS A 5 3.12 -23.57 10.31
N SER A 6 3.00 -23.06 11.54
CA SER A 6 2.18 -23.70 12.58
C SER A 6 0.69 -23.50 12.38
N LYS A 7 0.26 -22.38 11.81
CA LYS A 7 -1.16 -22.05 11.63
C LYS A 7 -1.69 -22.42 10.24
N LEU A 8 -0.84 -22.34 9.21
CA LEU A 8 -1.20 -22.61 7.83
C LEU A 8 -0.01 -23.26 7.09
N PRO A 9 0.27 -24.55 7.37
CA PRO A 9 1.51 -25.23 6.98
C PRO A 9 1.76 -25.28 5.48
N ASP A 10 0.70 -25.42 4.68
CA ASP A 10 0.78 -25.58 3.22
C ASP A 10 0.65 -24.24 2.47
N SER A 11 0.69 -23.11 3.18
CA SER A 11 0.59 -21.80 2.55
C SER A 11 1.92 -21.35 1.97
N GLU A 12 1.89 -20.98 0.70
CA GLU A 12 3.03 -20.39 -0.01
C GLU A 12 3.41 -18.99 0.50
N VAL A 13 2.50 -18.30 1.21
CA VAL A 13 2.67 -16.89 1.63
C VAL A 13 2.70 -16.68 3.16
N ALA A 14 2.25 -17.66 3.96
CA ALA A 14 2.12 -17.48 5.41
C ALA A 14 3.49 -17.32 6.10
N GLY A 15 3.72 -16.13 6.67
CA GLY A 15 4.97 -15.77 7.34
C GLY A 15 6.00 -15.10 6.43
N SER A 16 5.66 -14.84 5.17
CA SER A 16 6.46 -14.12 4.17
C SER A 16 5.65 -13.12 3.33
N ALA A 17 4.38 -12.86 3.70
CA ALA A 17 3.51 -11.94 2.96
C ALA A 17 4.09 -10.52 2.88
N SER A 18 4.18 -9.98 1.67
CA SER A 18 4.57 -8.60 1.37
C SER A 18 3.39 -7.72 0.96
N VAL A 19 2.27 -8.33 0.57
CA VAL A 19 1.02 -7.66 0.20
C VAL A 19 -0.05 -8.06 1.21
N LEU A 20 -0.69 -7.08 1.83
CA LEU A 20 -1.77 -7.28 2.81
C LEU A 20 -3.07 -6.71 2.25
N ILE A 21 -4.08 -7.56 2.10
CA ILE A 21 -5.42 -7.18 1.64
C ILE A 21 -6.33 -7.09 2.87
N PHE A 22 -7.04 -5.98 3.03
CA PHE A 22 -7.89 -5.70 4.20
C PHE A 22 -9.38 -5.82 3.86
N PRO A 23 -10.04 -6.94 4.20
CA PRO A 23 -11.50 -7.04 4.23
C PRO A 23 -12.06 -6.65 5.63
N PRO A 24 -13.35 -6.24 5.74
CA PRO A 24 -14.32 -6.07 4.66
C PRO A 24 -14.37 -4.65 4.09
N ASP A 25 -13.76 -3.67 4.76
CA ASP A 25 -13.99 -2.24 4.49
C ASP A 25 -12.73 -1.36 4.57
N LEU A 26 -12.91 -0.12 4.12
CA LEU A 26 -11.88 0.92 4.13
C LEU A 26 -11.43 1.30 5.55
N ASN A 27 -12.27 1.14 6.58
CA ASN A 27 -11.92 1.54 7.94
C ASN A 27 -10.76 0.70 8.47
N THR A 28 -10.81 -0.62 8.22
CA THR A 28 -9.74 -1.53 8.62
C THR A 28 -8.43 -1.15 7.93
N GLY A 29 -8.44 -0.98 6.60
CA GLY A 29 -7.26 -0.56 5.84
C GLY A 29 -6.71 0.79 6.32
N ASN A 30 -7.56 1.81 6.42
CA ASN A 30 -7.15 3.16 6.82
C ASN A 30 -6.58 3.23 8.24
N ASN A 31 -7.20 2.53 9.19
CA ASN A 31 -6.73 2.52 10.57
C ASN A 31 -5.40 1.77 10.67
N THR A 32 -5.27 0.60 10.01
CA THR A 32 -4.05 -0.19 10.08
C THR A 32 -2.85 0.54 9.46
N TYR A 33 -2.96 1.09 8.25
CA TYR A 33 -1.79 1.74 7.64
C TYR A 33 -1.36 2.99 8.42
N LYS A 34 -2.31 3.78 8.94
CA LYS A 34 -1.98 4.98 9.76
C LYS A 34 -1.38 4.60 11.10
N ALA A 35 -1.88 3.56 11.75
CA ALA A 35 -1.29 3.06 12.99
C ALA A 35 0.15 2.60 12.74
N VAL A 36 0.40 1.79 11.70
CA VAL A 36 1.75 1.34 11.35
C VAL A 36 2.66 2.53 11.03
N GLN A 37 2.22 3.46 10.20
CA GLN A 37 2.99 4.67 9.86
C GLN A 37 3.41 5.43 11.12
N ARG A 38 2.47 5.70 12.04
CA ARG A 38 2.71 6.51 13.24
C ARG A 38 3.56 5.80 14.29
N GLU A 39 3.29 4.51 14.53
CA GLU A 39 3.96 3.74 15.58
C GLU A 39 5.37 3.28 15.17
N THR A 40 5.63 3.10 13.88
CA THR A 40 6.92 2.58 13.39
C THR A 40 7.79 3.64 12.72
N GLY A 41 7.23 4.80 12.39
CA GLY A 41 7.91 5.80 11.55
C GLY A 41 8.11 5.35 10.09
N ALA A 42 7.45 4.25 9.67
CA ALA A 42 7.52 3.79 8.29
C ALA A 42 6.99 4.86 7.33
N LEU A 43 7.66 4.99 6.18
CA LEU A 43 7.22 5.86 5.10
C LEU A 43 5.96 5.26 4.46
N ALA A 44 4.89 6.05 4.39
CA ALA A 44 3.67 5.69 3.68
C ALA A 44 3.53 6.58 2.44
N ILE A 45 3.56 5.97 1.25
CA ILE A 45 3.38 6.66 -0.03
C ILE A 45 2.00 6.30 -0.57
N GLY A 46 1.18 7.32 -0.86
CA GLY A 46 -0.15 7.15 -1.44
C GLY A 46 -1.17 8.21 -1.00
N PRO A 47 -2.46 8.04 -1.35
CA PRO A 47 -3.03 6.85 -2.00
C PRO A 47 -2.59 6.69 -3.47
N VAL A 48 -2.41 5.43 -3.90
CA VAL A 48 -2.14 5.09 -5.32
C VAL A 48 -3.37 4.38 -5.87
N LEU A 49 -3.98 4.94 -6.91
CA LEU A 49 -5.15 4.37 -7.57
C LEU A 49 -4.71 3.27 -8.55
N GLN A 50 -5.50 2.19 -8.62
CA GLN A 50 -5.23 1.02 -9.46
C GLN A 50 -6.52 0.63 -10.21
N GLY A 51 -6.36 0.00 -11.38
CA GLY A 51 -7.49 -0.51 -12.18
C GLY A 51 -8.13 0.47 -13.17
N LEU A 52 -7.53 1.65 -13.38
CA LEU A 52 -7.98 2.63 -14.38
C LEU A 52 -7.34 2.37 -15.75
N ASN A 53 -8.05 2.70 -16.85
CA ASN A 53 -7.53 2.59 -18.22
C ASN A 53 -6.32 3.50 -18.50
N LYS A 54 -6.20 4.60 -17.74
CA LYS A 54 -5.04 5.49 -17.73
C LYS A 54 -4.77 5.87 -16.27
N PRO A 55 -3.50 5.95 -15.84
CA PRO A 55 -3.18 6.24 -14.46
C PRO A 55 -3.53 7.68 -14.14
N VAL A 56 -4.32 7.82 -13.08
CA VAL A 56 -4.68 9.09 -12.46
C VAL A 56 -4.55 8.85 -10.97
N ASN A 57 -3.83 9.70 -10.26
CA ASN A 57 -3.66 9.61 -8.82
C ASN A 57 -4.11 10.90 -8.16
N ASP A 58 -4.63 10.76 -6.94
CA ASP A 58 -5.07 11.87 -6.11
C ASP A 58 -3.98 12.22 -5.09
N LEU A 59 -3.90 13.49 -4.71
CA LEU A 59 -2.98 13.98 -3.71
C LEU A 59 -3.75 14.48 -2.48
N SER A 60 -3.22 14.18 -1.31
CA SER A 60 -3.75 14.77 -0.07
C SER A 60 -3.62 16.29 -0.10
N ARG A 61 -4.62 17.00 0.45
CA ARG A 61 -4.60 18.47 0.60
C ARG A 61 -3.38 18.99 1.38
N GLY A 62 -2.79 18.15 2.23
CA GLY A 62 -1.59 18.47 3.01
C GLY A 62 -0.29 17.89 2.44
N CYS A 63 -0.24 17.55 1.15
CA CYS A 63 0.95 16.98 0.53
C CYS A 63 2.14 17.95 0.52
N THR A 64 3.33 17.39 0.63
CA THR A 64 4.60 18.07 0.48
C THR A 64 5.10 17.99 -0.96
N ALA A 65 6.13 18.77 -1.31
CA ALA A 65 6.76 18.69 -2.62
C ALA A 65 7.30 17.27 -2.93
N ASP A 66 7.80 16.57 -1.91
CA ASP A 66 8.31 15.20 -2.03
C ASP A 66 7.19 14.19 -2.28
N ASP A 67 6.01 14.38 -1.69
CA ASP A 67 4.83 13.56 -1.95
C ASP A 67 4.35 13.73 -3.41
N ILE A 68 4.36 14.96 -3.92
CA ILE A 68 4.02 15.27 -5.31
C ILE A 68 5.02 14.59 -6.24
N TYR A 69 6.32 14.77 -6.00
CA TYR A 69 7.39 14.16 -6.79
C TYR A 69 7.25 12.64 -6.84
N SER A 70 7.06 12.00 -5.69
CA SER A 70 6.88 10.55 -5.58
C SER A 70 5.64 10.07 -6.33
N THR A 71 4.52 10.80 -6.20
CA THR A 71 3.25 10.45 -6.87
C THR A 71 3.35 10.58 -8.39
N VAL A 72 4.05 11.61 -8.90
CA VAL A 72 4.30 11.78 -10.34
C VAL A 72 5.15 10.64 -10.87
N ILE A 73 6.21 10.23 -10.16
CA ILE A 73 7.04 9.09 -10.56
C ILE A 73 6.21 7.80 -10.61
N ILE A 74 5.41 7.53 -9.57
CA ILE A 74 4.54 6.35 -9.54
C ILE A 74 3.57 6.38 -10.72
N THR A 75 2.93 7.52 -10.97
CA THR A 75 1.98 7.68 -12.09
C THR A 75 2.67 7.43 -13.44
N ALA A 76 3.90 7.91 -13.61
CA ALA A 76 4.68 7.69 -14.83
C ALA A 76 5.03 6.20 -15.01
N ILE A 77 5.41 5.50 -13.93
CA ILE A 77 5.66 4.05 -13.96
C ILE A 77 4.37 3.30 -14.31
N GLN A 78 3.24 3.64 -13.69
CA GLN A 78 1.94 3.03 -14.01
C GLN A 78 1.53 3.25 -15.48
N ALA A 79 2.02 4.32 -16.13
CA ALA A 79 1.74 4.60 -17.53
C ALA A 79 2.67 3.82 -18.50
N GLN A 80 3.78 3.26 -18.02
CA GLN A 80 4.70 2.48 -18.87
C GLN A 80 4.13 1.10 -19.23
N ASP A 81 3.25 0.56 -18.40
CA ASP A 81 2.58 -0.74 -18.61
C ASP A 81 1.30 -0.62 -19.47
N LEU A 82 1.05 0.54 -20.09
CA LEU A 82 -0.03 0.77 -21.06
C LEU A 82 0.45 0.54 -22.51
#